data_AF-A0A9C7GBI6-F1
#
_entry.id   AF-A0A9C7GBI6-F1
#
_cell.length_a   1.000
_cell.length_b   1.000
_cell.length_c   1.000
_cell.angle_alpha   90.00
_cell.angle_beta   90.00
_cell.angle_gamma   90.00
#
_symmetry.space_group_name_H-M   'P 1'
#
loop_
_entity.id
_entity.type
_entity.pdbx_description
1 polymer ?
#
loop_
_entity_poly.entity_id
_entity_poly.type
_entity_poly.pdbx_seq_one_letter_code
_entity_poly.pdbx_strand_id
1 'polypeptide(L)'
;MKLSKEYLYQKYVLDNQTTKDIANELGISRHTVKSNLRRLGIRKKEFKLGTKIYDDINWLYEQYITLGKGYTVIANDLGVSYTTILDRILFFGWEIRGHNEIDKATPRKGRKHSKESLQKIKESRIRKRSLTQCNNCNNFFERVTSSANRSINSYCSIKCYRNFLKENRVVPDNITFSADYKEWRKKVYKRDNYRCKMPYCESPSRDIAAHHIFPKKLYPDKKFDVQNGITLCRKCHEKTYGKEEQFIEMLVRVVQTMNDL
;
A
#
# COMPACT_ATOMS: atom_id res chain seq x y z
N MET A 1 3.89 -3.29 -33.60
CA MET A 1 3.91 -3.52 -35.06
C MET A 1 4.17 -4.99 -35.33
N LYS A 2 3.20 -5.72 -35.90
CA LYS A 2 3.40 -7.09 -36.39
C LYS A 2 3.94 -6.95 -37.82
N LEU A 3 5.17 -7.39 -38.05
CA LEU A 3 5.76 -7.40 -39.39
C LEU A 3 5.22 -8.63 -40.14
N SER A 4 4.87 -8.47 -41.43
CA SER A 4 4.41 -9.59 -42.23
C SER A 4 5.53 -10.60 -42.45
N LYS A 5 5.17 -11.88 -42.58
CA LYS A 5 6.12 -12.98 -42.79
C LYS A 5 6.83 -12.83 -44.12
N GLU A 6 6.08 -12.42 -45.14
CA GLU A 6 6.51 -12.23 -46.52
C GLU A 6 7.57 -11.13 -46.61
N TYR A 7 7.32 -9.98 -45.98
CA TYR A 7 8.27 -8.86 -45.96
C TYR A 7 9.59 -9.25 -45.29
N LEU A 8 9.51 -9.88 -44.11
CA LEU A 8 10.70 -10.30 -43.39
C LEU A 8 11.48 -11.39 -44.13
N TYR A 9 10.80 -12.31 -44.82
CA TYR A 9 11.45 -13.34 -45.63
C TYR A 9 12.19 -12.73 -46.82
N GLN A 10 11.53 -11.83 -47.56
CA GLN A 10 12.13 -11.11 -48.69
C GLN A 10 13.40 -10.38 -48.25
N LYS A 11 13.29 -9.49 -47.26
CA LYS A 11 14.41 -8.65 -46.83
C LYS A 11 15.55 -9.44 -46.18
N TYR A 12 15.21 -10.39 -45.30
CA TYR A 12 16.22 -11.07 -44.49
C TYR A 12 16.86 -12.28 -45.18
N VAL A 13 16.11 -13.03 -45.99
CA VAL A 13 16.58 -14.26 -46.64
C VAL A 13 16.98 -13.99 -48.09
N LEU A 14 16.10 -13.37 -48.89
CA LEU A 14 16.35 -13.16 -50.32
C LEU A 14 17.30 -11.98 -50.58
N ASP A 15 17.02 -10.83 -49.98
CA ASP A 15 17.86 -9.62 -50.13
C ASP A 15 19.10 -9.66 -49.21
N ASN A 16 19.24 -10.72 -48.41
CA ASN A 16 20.35 -11.00 -47.50
C ASN A 16 20.67 -9.87 -46.49
N GLN A 17 19.74 -8.94 -46.24
CA GLN A 17 19.96 -7.83 -45.32
C GLN A 17 20.22 -8.31 -43.88
N THR A 18 20.90 -7.50 -43.08
CA THR A 18 21.08 -7.79 -41.66
C THR A 18 19.86 -7.32 -40.86
N THR A 19 19.67 -7.87 -39.65
CA THR A 19 18.64 -7.37 -38.74
C THR A 19 18.86 -5.92 -38.30
N LYS A 20 20.07 -5.36 -38.50
CA LYS A 20 20.38 -3.95 -38.22
C LYS A 20 19.88 -3.07 -39.37
N ASP A 21 20.06 -3.52 -40.61
CA ASP A 21 19.64 -2.77 -41.81
C ASP A 21 18.11 -2.68 -41.85
N ILE A 22 17.42 -3.81 -41.66
CA ILE A 22 15.95 -3.87 -41.56
C ILE A 22 15.44 -2.99 -40.40
N ALA A 23 16.16 -2.96 -39.29
CA ALA A 23 15.80 -2.15 -38.13
C ALA A 23 15.93 -0.65 -38.41
N ASN A 24 16.99 -0.25 -39.10
CA ASN A 24 17.21 1.14 -39.53
C ASN A 24 16.18 1.56 -40.58
N GLU A 25 15.87 0.71 -41.56
CA GLU A 25 14.85 0.96 -42.61
C GLU A 25 13.47 1.23 -41.99
N LEU A 26 13.10 0.46 -40.97
CA LEU A 26 11.79 0.56 -40.32
C LEU A 26 11.75 1.53 -39.12
N GLY A 27 12.90 2.08 -38.71
CA GLY A 27 13.00 2.92 -37.50
C GLY A 27 12.65 2.18 -36.20
N ILE A 28 12.87 0.86 -36.13
CA ILE A 28 12.55 0.03 -34.95
C ILE A 28 13.80 -0.58 -34.32
N SER A 29 13.69 -1.09 -33.10
CA SER A 29 14.80 -1.81 -32.46
C SER A 29 15.18 -3.08 -33.22
N ARG A 30 16.49 -3.31 -33.40
CA ARG A 30 17.06 -4.58 -33.87
C ARG A 30 16.52 -5.79 -33.09
N HIS A 31 16.23 -5.63 -31.80
CA HIS A 31 15.66 -6.71 -30.98
C HIS A 31 14.24 -7.07 -31.40
N THR A 32 13.45 -6.08 -31.82
CA THR A 32 12.09 -6.29 -32.35
C THR A 32 12.14 -7.06 -33.66
N VAL A 33 13.03 -6.71 -34.58
CA VAL A 33 13.24 -7.47 -35.83
C VAL A 33 13.64 -8.91 -35.53
N LYS A 34 14.65 -9.12 -34.66
CA LYS A 34 15.13 -10.45 -34.26
C LYS A 34 14.03 -11.29 -33.61
N SER A 35 13.19 -10.69 -32.77
CA SER A 35 12.08 -11.36 -32.10
C SER A 35 11.01 -11.82 -33.11
N ASN A 36 10.64 -10.97 -34.08
CA ASN A 36 9.68 -11.34 -35.13
C ASN A 36 10.22 -12.45 -36.04
N LEU A 37 11.48 -12.35 -36.50
CA LEU A 37 12.11 -13.41 -37.30
C LEU A 37 12.07 -14.77 -36.59
N ARG A 38 12.41 -14.78 -35.29
CA ARG A 38 12.37 -16.00 -34.48
C ARG A 38 10.95 -16.56 -34.38
N ARG A 39 9.95 -15.75 -34.02
CA ARG A 39 8.54 -16.19 -33.88
C ARG A 39 7.96 -16.73 -35.19
N LEU A 40 8.40 -16.20 -36.32
CA LEU A 40 7.96 -16.62 -37.66
C LEU A 40 8.80 -17.78 -38.23
N GLY A 41 9.81 -18.27 -37.49
CA GLY A 41 10.68 -19.36 -37.91
C GLY A 41 11.65 -18.99 -39.05
N ILE A 42 11.81 -17.71 -39.38
CA ILE A 42 12.63 -17.27 -40.51
C ILE A 42 14.12 -17.28 -40.13
N ARG A 43 14.93 -18.06 -40.85
CA ARG A 43 16.38 -18.19 -40.65
C ARG A 43 17.10 -18.24 -41.99
N LYS A 44 18.33 -17.70 -42.05
CA LYS A 44 19.22 -17.84 -43.23
C LYS A 44 19.76 -19.26 -43.41
N LYS A 45 19.83 -20.03 -42.32
CA LYS A 45 20.27 -21.42 -42.31
C LYS A 45 19.22 -22.26 -41.60
N GLU A 46 19.00 -23.47 -42.10
CA GLU A 46 18.13 -24.43 -41.45
C GLU A 46 18.59 -24.74 -40.03
N PHE A 47 17.62 -24.93 -39.15
CA PHE A 47 17.87 -25.32 -37.78
C PHE A 47 18.05 -26.84 -37.71
N LYS A 48 19.12 -27.30 -37.06
CA LYS A 48 19.42 -28.72 -36.89
C LYS A 48 19.38 -29.09 -35.40
N LEU A 49 18.72 -30.20 -35.09
CA LEU A 49 18.70 -30.78 -33.76
C LEU A 49 20.03 -31.49 -33.48
N GLY A 50 20.44 -31.46 -32.21
CA GLY A 50 21.61 -32.19 -31.71
C GLY A 50 21.21 -33.49 -31.02
N THR A 51 22.03 -33.93 -30.06
CA THR A 51 21.84 -35.14 -29.26
C THR A 51 21.55 -34.85 -27.79
N LYS A 52 21.22 -33.59 -27.44
CA LYS A 52 20.96 -33.22 -26.05
C LYS A 52 19.54 -33.66 -25.66
N ILE A 53 19.32 -33.84 -24.36
CA ILE A 53 18.03 -34.29 -23.82
C ILE A 53 16.84 -33.40 -24.26
N TYR A 54 17.08 -32.10 -24.41
CA TYR A 54 16.07 -31.13 -24.86
C TYR A 54 15.91 -31.06 -26.39
N ASP A 55 16.72 -31.79 -27.16
CA ASP A 55 16.53 -31.98 -28.59
C ASP A 55 15.57 -33.15 -28.88
N ASP A 56 15.26 -33.99 -27.89
CA ASP A 56 14.24 -35.03 -27.97
C ASP A 56 12.84 -34.42 -27.84
N ILE A 57 12.00 -34.66 -28.86
CA ILE A 57 10.63 -34.16 -28.93
C ILE A 57 9.77 -34.68 -27.77
N ASN A 58 9.92 -35.95 -27.37
CA ASN A 58 9.09 -36.58 -26.34
C ASN A 58 9.42 -36.01 -24.97
N TRP A 59 10.71 -35.91 -24.66
CA TRP A 59 11.16 -35.33 -23.39
C TRP A 59 10.72 -33.87 -23.26
N LEU A 60 10.92 -33.07 -24.31
CA LEU A 60 10.54 -31.66 -24.26
C LEU A 60 9.02 -31.48 -24.21
N TYR A 61 8.26 -32.35 -24.87
CA TYR A 61 6.79 -32.39 -24.78
C TYR A 61 6.33 -32.67 -23.35
N GLU A 62 6.92 -33.66 -22.69
CA GLU A 62 6.60 -33.98 -21.29
C GLU A 62 6.86 -32.76 -20.39
N GLN A 63 8.02 -32.11 -20.51
CA GLN A 63 8.36 -30.96 -19.67
C GLN A 63 7.50 -29.71 -19.97
N TYR A 64 7.34 -29.36 -21.25
CA TYR A 64 6.71 -28.10 -21.66
C TYR A 64 5.19 -28.20 -21.73
N ILE A 65 4.65 -29.27 -22.33
CA ILE A 65 3.21 -29.44 -22.54
C ILE A 65 2.58 -30.15 -21.34
N THR A 66 3.09 -31.30 -20.94
CA THR A 66 2.44 -32.15 -19.92
C THR A 66 2.60 -31.58 -18.52
N LEU A 67 3.84 -31.30 -18.09
CA LEU A 67 4.12 -30.67 -16.79
C LEU A 67 3.87 -29.16 -16.79
N GLY A 68 3.62 -28.57 -17.97
CA GLY A 68 3.34 -27.15 -18.10
C GLY A 68 4.49 -26.25 -17.70
N LYS A 69 5.74 -26.72 -17.61
CA LYS A 69 6.88 -25.90 -17.19
C LYS A 69 7.19 -24.81 -18.20
N GLY A 70 7.56 -23.64 -17.70
CA GLY A 70 8.09 -22.57 -18.50
C GLY A 70 9.39 -22.91 -19.23
N TYR A 71 9.57 -22.44 -20.46
CA TYR A 71 10.83 -22.66 -21.20
C TYR A 71 12.05 -21.99 -20.53
N THR A 72 11.84 -20.92 -19.74
CA THR A 72 12.86 -20.30 -18.89
C THR A 72 13.23 -21.18 -17.70
N VAL A 73 12.24 -21.85 -17.10
CA VAL A 73 12.43 -22.81 -16.00
C VAL A 73 13.20 -24.02 -16.51
N ILE A 74 12.76 -24.62 -17.61
CA ILE A 74 13.43 -25.76 -18.25
C ILE A 74 14.89 -25.40 -18.56
N ALA A 75 15.14 -24.20 -19.09
CA ALA A 75 16.49 -23.75 -19.38
C ALA A 75 17.36 -23.57 -18.12
N ASN A 76 16.80 -23.01 -17.05
CA ASN A 76 17.51 -22.86 -15.78
C ASN A 76 17.81 -24.21 -15.12
N ASP A 77 16.85 -25.15 -15.14
CA ASP A 77 17.01 -26.50 -14.59
C ASP A 77 18.14 -27.26 -15.31
N LEU A 78 18.31 -27.02 -16.62
CA LEU A 78 19.35 -27.61 -17.46
C LEU A 78 20.66 -26.80 -17.51
N GLY A 79 20.70 -25.60 -16.93
CA GLY A 79 21.87 -24.71 -16.99
C GLY A 79 22.17 -24.17 -18.40
N VAL A 80 21.16 -24.05 -19.28
CA VAL A 80 21.31 -23.55 -20.66
C VAL A 80 20.62 -22.20 -20.85
N SER A 81 20.92 -21.49 -21.95
CA SER A 81 20.19 -20.27 -22.30
C SER A 81 18.71 -20.58 -22.59
N TYR A 82 17.80 -19.71 -22.12
CA TYR A 82 16.36 -19.82 -22.44
C TYR A 82 16.09 -19.85 -23.95
N THR A 83 16.93 -19.18 -24.74
CA THR A 83 16.82 -19.16 -26.19
C THR A 83 17.00 -20.54 -26.80
N THR A 84 17.79 -21.41 -26.16
CA THR A 84 18.05 -22.78 -26.60
C THR A 84 16.76 -23.59 -26.59
N ILE A 85 16.02 -23.57 -25.48
CA ILE A 85 14.74 -24.28 -25.33
C ILE A 85 13.67 -23.64 -26.22
N LEU A 86 13.60 -22.30 -26.23
CA LEU A 86 12.65 -21.55 -27.07
C LEU A 86 12.79 -21.89 -28.56
N ASP A 87 14.03 -22.07 -29.05
CA ASP A 87 14.27 -22.44 -30.44
C ASP A 87 13.74 -23.84 -30.78
N ARG A 88 13.78 -24.81 -29.84
CA ARG A 88 13.23 -26.16 -30.06
C ARG A 88 11.70 -26.18 -30.03
N ILE A 89 11.10 -25.44 -29.11
CA ILE A 89 9.64 -25.28 -29.03
C ILE A 89 9.10 -24.76 -30.37
N LEU A 90 9.73 -23.70 -30.90
CA LEU A 90 9.38 -23.14 -32.20
C LEU A 90 9.68 -24.10 -33.36
N PHE A 91 10.78 -24.85 -33.29
CA PHE A 91 11.13 -25.84 -34.31
C PHE A 91 10.11 -26.98 -34.39
N PHE A 92 9.60 -27.45 -33.26
CA PHE A 92 8.53 -28.47 -33.20
C PHE A 92 7.13 -27.91 -33.51
N GLY A 93 7.02 -26.62 -33.83
CA GLY A 93 5.77 -25.98 -34.21
C GLY A 93 4.83 -25.67 -33.03
N TRP A 94 5.35 -25.67 -31.81
CA TRP A 94 4.54 -25.37 -30.61
C TRP A 94 4.46 -23.88 -30.34
N GLU A 95 3.30 -23.44 -29.85
CA GLU A 95 3.10 -22.04 -29.49
C GLU A 95 3.89 -21.64 -28.23
N ILE A 96 4.37 -20.39 -28.24
CA ILE A 96 5.04 -19.81 -27.08
C ILE A 96 3.97 -19.28 -26.12
N ARG A 97 3.88 -19.91 -24.95
CA ARG A 97 3.04 -19.42 -23.86
C ARG A 97 3.52 -18.06 -23.36
N GLY A 98 2.60 -17.22 -22.91
CA GLY A 98 2.94 -15.91 -22.36
C GLY A 98 3.74 -16.04 -21.07
N HIS A 99 4.59 -15.04 -20.74
CA HIS A 99 5.37 -15.04 -19.50
C HIS A 99 4.50 -15.22 -18.24
N ASN A 100 3.22 -14.85 -18.29
CA ASN A 100 2.27 -14.98 -17.18
C ASN A 100 1.65 -16.39 -17.06
N GLU A 101 1.83 -17.27 -18.04
CA GLU A 101 1.25 -18.62 -18.10
C GLU A 101 2.29 -19.72 -17.77
N ILE A 102 3.56 -19.35 -17.83
CA ILE A 102 4.75 -20.21 -17.79
C ILE A 102 5.12 -20.71 -16.38
N ASP A 103 4.68 -19.99 -15.32
CA ASP A 103 5.15 -20.20 -13.94
C ASP A 103 4.03 -20.48 -12.92
N LYS A 104 2.80 -20.80 -13.38
CA LYS A 104 1.67 -21.05 -12.45
C LYS A 104 1.77 -22.39 -11.71
N ALA A 105 2.37 -23.40 -12.34
CA ALA A 105 2.51 -24.75 -11.77
C ALA A 105 3.82 -24.97 -11.01
N THR A 106 4.81 -24.09 -11.19
CA THR A 106 6.13 -24.21 -10.55
C THR A 106 6.09 -23.61 -9.14
N PRO A 107 6.64 -24.28 -8.10
CA PRO A 107 6.75 -23.66 -6.78
C PRO A 107 7.48 -22.32 -6.87
N ARG A 108 6.92 -21.26 -6.26
CA ARG A 108 7.55 -19.94 -6.19
C ARG A 108 8.83 -20.01 -5.34
N LYS A 109 9.93 -20.44 -5.94
CA LYS A 109 11.25 -20.41 -5.31
C LYS A 109 11.75 -18.97 -5.40
N GLY A 110 11.79 -18.28 -4.25
CA GLY A 110 12.44 -16.96 -4.17
C GLY A 110 13.88 -17.05 -4.69
N ARG A 111 14.34 -16.01 -5.40
CA ARG A 111 15.73 -15.95 -5.84
C ARG A 111 16.63 -15.70 -4.63
N LYS A 112 17.67 -16.52 -4.45
CA LYS A 112 18.72 -16.23 -3.46
C LYS A 112 19.52 -15.02 -3.96
N HIS A 113 19.70 -14.04 -3.09
CA HIS A 113 20.55 -12.89 -3.39
C HIS A 113 22.01 -13.32 -3.56
N SER A 114 22.70 -12.64 -4.47
CA SER A 114 24.17 -12.78 -4.61
C SER A 114 24.86 -12.28 -3.35
N LYS A 115 26.08 -12.77 -3.08
CA LYS A 115 26.89 -12.29 -1.95
C LYS A 115 27.09 -10.77 -2.00
N GLU A 116 27.32 -10.23 -3.20
CA GLU A 116 27.43 -8.79 -3.43
C GLU A 116 26.12 -8.04 -3.10
N SER A 117 24.97 -8.56 -3.52
CA SER A 117 23.66 -7.96 -3.20
C SER A 117 23.38 -7.97 -1.69
N LEU A 118 23.71 -9.06 -0.99
CA LEU A 118 23.59 -9.15 0.46
C LEU A 118 24.49 -8.11 1.15
N GLN A 119 25.70 -7.90 0.65
CA GLN A 119 26.63 -6.89 1.17
C GLN A 119 26.08 -5.47 1.00
N LYS A 120 25.59 -5.12 -0.20
CA LYS A 120 24.92 -3.82 -0.45
C LYS A 120 23.72 -3.59 0.46
N ILE A 121 22.93 -4.63 0.74
CA ILE A 121 21.79 -4.55 1.67
C ILE A 121 22.28 -4.25 3.09
N LYS A 122 23.37 -4.89 3.55
CA LYS A 122 23.95 -4.62 4.88
C LYS A 122 24.44 -3.18 4.98
N GLU A 123 25.18 -2.70 3.98
CA GLU A 123 25.71 -1.34 3.94
C GLU A 123 24.59 -0.29 3.94
N SER A 124 23.48 -0.55 3.24
CA SER A 124 22.31 0.35 3.21
C SER A 124 21.65 0.58 4.58
N ARG A 125 21.87 -0.31 5.55
CA ARG A 125 21.36 -0.17 6.92
C ARG A 125 22.15 0.85 7.73
N ILE A 126 23.37 1.16 7.32
CA ILE A 126 24.18 2.21 7.93
C ILE A 126 23.65 3.55 7.42
N ARG A 127 22.78 4.17 8.22
CA ARG A 127 22.13 5.43 7.84
C ARG A 127 23.05 6.61 8.16
N LYS A 128 23.16 7.54 7.22
CA LYS A 128 23.83 8.84 7.45
C LYS A 128 23.18 9.56 8.63
N ARG A 129 24.00 10.08 9.53
CA ARG A 129 23.60 10.87 10.69
C ARG A 129 24.05 12.31 10.49
N SER A 130 23.25 13.24 10.99
CA SER A 130 23.53 14.68 10.99
C SER A 130 23.34 15.23 12.39
N LEU A 131 24.15 16.23 12.73
CA LEU A 131 23.97 16.99 13.95
C LEU A 131 22.73 17.89 13.80
N THR A 132 21.86 17.93 14.80
CA THR A 132 20.61 18.70 14.77
C THR A 132 20.37 19.35 16.12
N GLN A 133 19.85 20.58 16.12
CA GLN A 133 19.52 21.32 17.34
C GLN A 133 18.16 20.87 17.92
N CYS A 134 18.07 20.73 19.24
CA CYS A 134 16.83 20.43 19.94
C CYS A 134 15.96 21.69 20.11
N ASN A 135 14.71 21.66 19.65
CA ASN A 135 13.77 22.78 19.77
C ASN A 135 13.28 23.08 21.20
N ASN A 136 13.65 22.25 22.19
CA ASN A 136 13.28 22.46 23.59
C ASN A 136 14.44 22.98 24.44
N CYS A 137 15.62 22.33 24.36
CA CYS A 137 16.76 22.67 25.22
C CYS A 137 17.94 23.29 24.48
N ASN A 138 17.83 23.51 23.16
CA ASN A 138 18.86 24.06 22.29
C ASN A 138 20.17 23.28 22.17
N ASN A 139 20.31 22.13 22.87
CA ASN A 139 21.45 21.24 22.73
C ASN A 139 21.47 20.55 21.36
N PHE A 140 22.68 20.31 20.85
CA PHE A 140 22.90 19.56 19.63
C PHE A 140 22.94 18.05 19.91
N PHE A 141 22.33 17.26 19.03
CA PHE A 141 22.33 15.80 19.11
C PHE A 141 22.34 15.17 17.72
N GLU A 142 22.79 13.93 17.62
CA GLU A 142 22.82 13.22 16.35
C GLU A 142 21.50 12.54 16.01
N ARG A 143 21.04 12.72 14.77
CA ARG A 143 19.85 12.08 14.24
C ARG A 143 20.10 11.55 12.83
N VAL A 144 19.37 10.51 12.43
CA VAL A 144 19.37 10.04 11.03
C VAL A 144 18.95 11.18 10.11
N THR A 145 19.74 11.47 9.08
CA THR A 145 19.54 12.61 8.17
C THR A 145 18.15 12.61 7.53
N SER A 146 17.66 11.46 7.05
CA SER A 146 16.31 11.35 6.50
C SER A 146 15.21 11.65 7.51
N SER A 147 15.47 11.45 8.81
CA SER A 147 14.53 11.78 9.87
C SER A 147 14.61 13.25 10.27
N ALA A 148 15.78 13.87 10.20
CA ALA A 148 15.95 15.31 10.40
C ALA A 148 15.26 16.10 9.28
N ASN A 149 15.42 15.68 8.02
CA ASN A 149 14.83 16.36 6.87
C ASN A 149 13.29 16.28 6.80
N ARG A 150 12.66 15.34 7.53
CA ARG A 150 11.20 15.16 7.53
C ARG A 150 10.45 16.10 8.46
N SER A 151 11.11 16.66 9.46
CA SER A 151 10.47 17.44 10.50
C SER A 151 11.35 18.62 10.87
N ILE A 152 10.78 19.82 10.76
CA ILE A 152 11.44 21.05 11.21
C ILE A 152 11.76 20.99 12.71
N ASN A 153 10.89 20.30 13.47
CA ASN A 153 11.08 20.10 14.90
C ASN A 153 11.87 18.82 15.20
N SER A 154 12.84 18.95 16.10
CA SER A 154 13.75 17.91 16.55
C SER A 154 13.96 18.00 18.05
N TYR A 155 14.00 16.85 18.72
CA TYR A 155 14.13 16.77 20.17
C TYR A 155 15.15 15.71 20.55
N CYS A 156 16.08 16.05 21.44
CA CYS A 156 17.14 15.13 21.88
C CYS A 156 16.62 13.97 22.74
N SER A 157 15.42 14.12 23.31
CA SER A 157 14.79 13.12 24.17
C SER A 157 13.27 13.26 24.18
N ILE A 158 12.58 12.19 24.60
CA ILE A 158 11.13 12.22 24.85
C ILE A 158 10.74 13.27 25.88
N LYS A 159 11.61 13.55 26.87
CA LYS A 159 11.40 14.59 27.89
C LYS A 159 11.34 15.98 27.25
N CYS A 160 12.29 16.29 26.36
CA CYS A 160 12.33 17.54 25.62
C CYS A 160 11.10 17.72 24.72
N TYR A 161 10.67 16.67 24.02
CA TYR A 161 9.44 16.73 23.22
C TYR A 161 8.21 17.05 24.08
N ARG A 162 8.05 16.38 25.22
CA ARG A 162 6.91 16.60 26.13
C ARG A 162 6.91 18.00 26.74
N ASN A 163 8.08 18.53 27.11
CA ASN A 163 8.18 19.89 27.64
C ASN A 163 7.79 20.93 26.58
N PHE A 164 8.31 20.79 25.36
CA PHE A 164 7.95 21.66 24.25
C PHE A 164 6.44 21.69 24.01
N LEU A 165 5.78 20.52 24.05
CA LEU A 165 4.32 20.44 23.90
C LEU A 165 3.54 21.12 25.03
N LYS A 166 4.08 21.14 26.25
CA LYS A 166 3.43 21.82 27.39
C LYS A 166 3.54 23.33 27.26
N GLU A 167 4.73 23.82 26.90
CA GLU A 167 5.02 25.25 26.75
C GLU A 167 4.31 25.84 25.52
N ASN A 168 4.28 25.09 24.41
CA ASN A 168 3.65 25.52 23.15
C ASN A 168 2.21 25.01 23.02
N ARG A 169 1.53 24.76 24.13
CA ARG A 169 0.15 24.26 24.12
C ARG A 169 -0.80 25.37 23.65
N VAL A 170 -1.30 25.25 22.43
CA VAL A 170 -2.37 26.13 21.94
C VAL A 170 -3.68 25.75 22.63
N VAL A 171 -4.27 26.70 23.35
CA VAL A 171 -5.64 26.56 23.86
C VAL A 171 -6.58 26.91 22.72
N PRO A 172 -7.47 26.00 22.29
CA PRO A 172 -8.41 26.32 21.22
C PRO A 172 -9.46 27.33 21.69
N ASP A 173 -9.77 28.33 20.86
CA ASP A 173 -10.79 29.35 21.16
C ASP A 173 -12.18 28.74 21.39
N ASN A 174 -12.50 27.67 20.65
CA ASN A 174 -13.73 26.94 20.83
C ASN A 174 -13.57 25.83 21.87
N ILE A 175 -14.29 26.00 22.98
CA ILE A 175 -14.30 25.13 24.15
C ILE A 175 -14.60 23.66 23.83
N THR A 176 -15.31 23.37 22.72
CA THR A 176 -15.62 21.98 22.34
C THR A 176 -14.39 21.19 21.89
N PHE A 177 -13.31 21.87 21.52
CA PHE A 177 -12.03 21.24 21.18
C PHE A 177 -11.07 21.12 22.37
N SER A 178 -11.43 21.69 23.53
CA SER A 178 -10.60 21.66 24.72
C SER A 178 -10.43 20.23 25.25
N ALA A 179 -9.34 20.00 26.00
CA ALA A 179 -9.12 18.71 26.65
C ALA A 179 -10.23 18.41 27.66
N ASP A 180 -10.67 19.42 28.41
CA ASP A 180 -11.70 19.31 29.44
C ASP A 180 -13.05 18.89 28.83
N TYR A 181 -13.43 19.46 27.69
CA TYR A 181 -14.66 19.07 26.98
C TYR A 181 -14.58 17.63 26.49
N LYS A 182 -13.42 17.20 25.96
CA LYS A 182 -13.22 15.81 25.52
C LYS A 182 -13.33 14.83 26.70
N GLU A 183 -12.77 15.19 27.85
CA GLU A 183 -12.83 14.37 29.06
C GLU A 183 -14.26 14.31 29.62
N TRP A 184 -14.92 15.46 29.78
CA TRP A 184 -16.31 15.56 30.19
C TRP A 184 -17.22 14.72 29.28
N ARG A 185 -17.13 14.91 27.96
CA ARG A 185 -17.90 14.15 26.97
C ARG A 185 -17.66 12.65 27.10
N LYS A 186 -16.42 12.22 27.34
CA LYS A 186 -16.09 10.81 27.55
C LYS A 186 -16.74 10.26 28.82
N LYS A 187 -16.75 11.03 29.92
CA LYS A 187 -17.42 10.64 31.18
C LYS A 187 -18.93 10.50 30.99
N VAL A 188 -19.57 11.45 30.29
CA VAL A 188 -21.00 11.40 29.94
C VAL A 188 -21.32 10.16 29.12
N TYR A 189 -20.59 9.93 28.02
CA TYR A 189 -20.79 8.74 27.19
C TYR A 189 -20.59 7.43 27.96
N LYS A 190 -19.59 7.37 28.84
CA LYS A 190 -19.32 6.18 29.65
C LYS A 190 -20.47 5.89 30.62
N ARG A 191 -20.95 6.91 31.36
CA ARG A 191 -22.12 6.78 32.26
C ARG A 191 -23.34 6.28 31.48
N ASP A 192 -23.56 6.84 30.30
CA ASP A 192 -24.74 6.53 29.50
C ASP A 192 -24.58 5.25 28.64
N ASN A 193 -23.50 4.49 28.84
CA ASN A 193 -23.17 3.29 28.08
C ASN A 193 -23.19 3.52 26.55
N TYR A 194 -22.77 4.71 26.11
CA TYR A 194 -22.70 5.12 24.70
C TYR A 194 -24.06 4.99 23.97
N ARG A 195 -25.18 5.18 24.67
CA ARG A 195 -26.52 5.11 24.09
C ARG A 195 -27.33 6.36 24.39
N CYS A 196 -28.29 6.65 23.52
CA CYS A 196 -29.25 7.72 23.72
C CYS A 196 -30.04 7.48 25.01
N LYS A 197 -30.17 8.52 25.84
CA LYS A 197 -30.93 8.49 27.09
C LYS A 197 -32.23 9.30 27.02
N MET A 198 -32.60 9.79 25.84
CA MET A 198 -33.92 10.40 25.65
C MET A 198 -35.02 9.37 25.97
N PRO A 199 -36.02 9.72 26.79
CA PRO A 199 -37.17 8.84 27.02
C PRO A 199 -37.83 8.43 25.71
N TYR A 200 -38.29 7.17 25.65
CA TYR A 200 -38.95 6.58 24.47
C TYR A 200 -38.08 6.55 23.20
N CYS A 201 -36.76 6.63 23.33
CA CYS A 201 -35.83 6.51 22.21
C CYS A 201 -35.01 5.22 22.30
N GLU A 202 -35.30 4.30 21.39
CA GLU A 202 -34.58 3.02 21.27
C GLU A 202 -33.60 3.01 20.08
N SER A 203 -33.14 4.20 19.66
CA SER A 203 -32.28 4.34 18.50
C SER A 203 -31.00 3.48 18.63
N PRO A 204 -30.72 2.56 17.69
CA PRO A 204 -29.49 1.79 17.68
C PRO A 204 -28.30 2.60 17.13
N SER A 205 -28.52 3.87 16.76
CA SER A 205 -27.51 4.71 16.13
C SER A 205 -26.30 4.93 17.03
N ARG A 206 -25.11 4.81 16.45
CA ARG A 206 -23.83 5.20 17.07
C ARG A 206 -23.50 6.68 16.84
N ASP A 207 -24.33 7.39 16.08
CA ASP A 207 -24.23 8.83 15.88
C ASP A 207 -24.86 9.56 17.08
N ILE A 208 -24.03 9.81 18.09
CA ILE A 208 -24.41 10.35 19.40
C ILE A 208 -23.62 11.62 19.74
N ALA A 209 -24.27 12.54 20.46
CA ALA A 209 -23.70 13.78 20.96
C ALA A 209 -23.91 13.87 22.48
N ALA A 210 -22.93 14.43 23.19
CA ALA A 210 -23.12 14.84 24.58
C ALA A 210 -23.81 16.21 24.56
N HIS A 211 -25.05 16.22 25.02
CA HIS A 211 -25.90 17.39 25.14
C HIS A 211 -25.75 17.99 26.53
N HIS A 212 -25.69 19.31 26.61
CA HIS A 212 -25.79 20.03 27.88
C HIS A 212 -27.26 20.16 28.27
N ILE A 213 -27.64 19.68 29.45
CA ILE A 213 -29.02 19.80 29.95
C ILE A 213 -29.34 21.26 30.27
N PHE A 214 -28.48 21.89 31.06
CA PHE A 214 -28.45 23.32 31.33
C PHE A 214 -27.53 24.01 30.31
N PRO A 215 -28.04 24.99 29.53
CA PRO A 215 -27.26 25.69 28.52
C PRO A 215 -25.96 26.29 29.07
N LYS A 216 -24.83 25.91 28.48
CA LYS A 216 -23.49 26.39 28.89
C LYS A 216 -23.31 27.91 28.84
N LYS A 217 -24.15 28.64 28.07
CA LYS A 217 -24.15 30.11 28.00
C LYS A 217 -24.74 30.75 29.26
N LEU A 218 -25.77 30.12 29.83
CA LEU A 218 -26.48 30.61 31.02
C LEU A 218 -25.87 30.06 32.31
N TYR A 219 -25.29 28.86 32.25
CA TYR A 219 -24.71 28.17 33.41
C TYR A 219 -23.24 27.76 33.15
N PRO A 220 -22.31 28.73 33.08
CA PRO A 220 -20.90 28.45 32.79
C PRO A 220 -20.25 27.54 33.84
N ASP A 221 -20.68 27.60 35.09
CA ASP A 221 -20.14 26.78 36.19
C ASP A 221 -20.52 25.30 36.06
N LYS A 222 -21.63 25.00 35.38
CA LYS A 222 -22.11 23.62 35.16
C LYS A 222 -21.57 22.99 33.88
N LYS A 223 -20.76 23.71 33.09
CA LYS A 223 -20.36 23.26 31.73
C LYS A 223 -19.63 21.92 31.67
N PHE A 224 -18.89 21.56 32.72
CA PHE A 224 -18.13 20.30 32.83
C PHE A 224 -18.62 19.40 33.96
N ASP A 225 -19.78 19.71 34.55
CA ASP A 225 -20.46 18.79 35.45
C ASP A 225 -21.00 17.62 34.61
N VAL A 226 -20.64 16.39 34.99
CA VAL A 226 -21.10 15.18 34.30
C VAL A 226 -22.62 15.06 34.41
N GLN A 227 -23.23 15.54 35.49
CA GLN A 227 -24.67 15.55 35.70
C GLN A 227 -25.38 16.55 34.79
N ASN A 228 -24.68 17.57 34.32
CA ASN A 228 -25.18 18.49 33.29
C ASN A 228 -25.01 17.96 31.86
N GLY A 229 -24.51 16.73 31.69
CA GLY A 229 -24.38 16.09 30.40
C GLY A 229 -25.35 14.93 30.23
N ILE A 230 -25.87 14.75 29.02
CA ILE A 230 -26.63 13.56 28.63
C ILE A 230 -26.31 13.15 27.19
N THR A 231 -26.23 11.84 26.94
CA THR A 231 -25.98 11.28 25.62
C THR A 231 -27.27 11.20 24.84
N LEU A 232 -27.33 11.88 23.68
CA LEU A 232 -28.47 11.85 22.77
C LEU A 232 -28.03 11.39 21.38
N CYS A 233 -28.86 10.59 20.70
CA CYS A 233 -28.65 10.34 19.27
C CYS A 233 -28.90 11.63 18.46
N ARG A 234 -28.36 11.73 17.25
CA ARG A 234 -28.53 12.90 16.38
C ARG A 234 -29.97 13.42 16.29
N LYS A 235 -30.95 12.53 16.07
CA LYS A 235 -32.37 12.90 15.97
C LYS A 235 -32.91 13.53 17.26
N CYS A 236 -32.53 13.00 18.43
CA CYS A 236 -32.95 13.56 19.71
C CYS A 236 -32.20 14.86 20.02
N HIS A 237 -30.91 14.91 19.70
CA HIS A 237 -30.08 16.09 19.90
C HIS A 237 -30.56 17.29 19.09
N GLU A 238 -30.92 17.07 17.81
CA GLU A 238 -31.48 18.12 16.95
C GLU A 238 -32.85 18.63 17.44
N LYS A 239 -33.66 17.76 18.08
CA LYS A 239 -34.95 18.16 18.67
C LYS A 239 -34.80 19.05 19.90
N THR A 240 -33.75 18.83 20.71
CA THR A 240 -33.52 19.59 21.95
C THR A 240 -32.68 20.85 21.73
N TYR A 241 -31.93 20.93 20.63
CA TYR A 241 -31.06 22.05 20.32
C TYR A 241 -31.82 23.37 20.21
N GLY A 242 -31.43 24.38 21.00
CA GLY A 242 -32.08 25.70 21.05
C GLY A 242 -33.42 25.72 21.79
N LYS A 243 -33.84 24.59 22.38
CA LYS A 243 -35.06 24.45 23.19
C LYS A 243 -34.75 23.79 24.53
N GLU A 244 -33.49 23.82 24.96
CA GLU A 244 -32.97 23.06 26.09
C GLU A 244 -33.81 23.27 27.35
N GLU A 245 -34.22 24.52 27.63
CA GLU A 245 -35.05 24.90 28.78
C GLU A 245 -36.34 24.08 28.90
N GLN A 246 -36.99 23.75 27.78
CA GLN A 246 -38.22 22.97 27.74
C GLN A 246 -38.00 21.50 28.16
N PHE A 247 -36.76 21.02 28.06
CA PHE A 247 -36.40 19.64 28.35
C PHE A 247 -35.63 19.48 29.67
N ILE A 248 -35.27 20.57 30.36
CA ILE A 248 -34.45 20.53 31.58
C ILE A 248 -35.05 19.56 32.60
N GLU A 249 -36.30 19.76 33.02
CA GLU A 249 -36.91 18.96 34.09
C GLU A 249 -36.91 17.47 33.75
N MET A 250 -37.30 17.13 32.52
CA MET A 250 -37.33 15.75 32.04
C MET A 250 -35.93 15.12 32.03
N LEU A 251 -34.94 15.81 31.45
CA LEU A 251 -33.58 15.27 31.31
C LEU A 251 -32.86 15.17 32.66
N VAL A 252 -33.11 16.11 33.58
CA VAL A 252 -32.60 16.03 34.96
C VAL A 252 -33.13 14.78 35.66
N ARG A 253 -34.44 14.52 35.58
CA ARG A 253 -35.04 13.31 36.16
C ARG A 253 -34.41 12.05 35.59
N VAL A 254 -34.22 11.99 34.28
CA VAL A 254 -33.55 10.85 33.62
C VAL A 254 -32.14 10.64 34.19
N VAL A 255 -31.34 11.71 34.30
CA VAL A 255 -29.98 11.60 34.87
C VAL A 255 -29.99 11.18 36.32
N GLN A 256 -30.90 11.70 37.15
CA GLN A 256 -31.04 11.30 38.55
C GLN A 256 -31.35 9.80 38.66
N THR A 257 -32.36 9.31 37.95
CA THR A 257 -32.73 7.88 37.98
C THR A 257 -31.61 6.93 37.54
N MET A 258 -30.69 7.39 36.69
CA MET A 258 -29.53 6.59 36.27
C MET A 258 -28.41 6.52 37.32
N ASN A 259 -28.35 7.45 38.27
CA ASN A 259 -27.34 7.46 39.33
C ASN A 259 -27.80 6.74 40.60
N ASP A 260 -29.11 6.55 40.76
CA ASP A 260 -29.71 5.80 41.87
C ASP A 260 -29.72 4.27 41.64
N LEU A 261 -29.20 3.82 40.50
CA LEU A 261 -29.03 2.42 40.07
C LEU A 261 -27.56 2.00 40.10
#